data_AF-F8CDM0-F1
#
_entry.id   AF-F8CDM0-F1
#
_cell.length_a   1.000
_cell.length_b   1.000
_cell.length_c   1.000
_cell.angle_alpha   90.00
_cell.angle_beta   90.00
_cell.angle_gamma   90.00
#
_symmetry.space_group_name_H-M   'P 1'
#
loop_
_entity.id
_entity.type
_entity.pdbx_description
1 polymer ?
#
loop_
_entity_poly.entity_id
_entity_poly.type
_entity_poly.pdbx_seq_one_letter_code
_entity_poly.pdbx_strand_id
1 'polypeptide(L)'
;MAGPILVVDDDLFFRQLASDLLTRSGHRVVTVENATLALEEAARTPFDLVITDVVMPGVDGFALTARLRERDPDQEVILVSQRTDVRGSEVALRSGAADCLTKPVDANDMLLAVDRALERASLRRERTQLRDENLEFARFHNLHQRCLELLSHPDLEWLQERLTSELAAVCDAQSAALWVIDDRGDLVLRAYRGLLDRQFLAEKMSPEGPLSGRLREAQPWTARDERSAVMYVPLVASGEVVGLAQLSDPLSGDFRPEHTRDARVLGDFAAVGLKNGRKMLALQRLGLRDRETAAYNLSYFTDYASKEIYKARRYGRTFSLLTFSIDNLPLVRVRQGAADAKKAVRGIIKALSKIIRDSDVIAKASDQEFYLLLPETDFFGALMFVRRAVAAVREEPEAMEVEQRLPLMMVGGASTFPKDGEDFDELVHRCRRRMDERRASLQRRLMLDGLPFWDEVDLLLGTPNSPRLPVDERSEPSRRGKVSDVLFDELQAEIAREMLRDPGSRGLLYVGGPEIRTDLNIAAGLESAPPDLASRIYLLGRRVDLESHPALTPVFLEGDDRIARHEFILWLSESAAYALIQRRGHGATWGFHTSDTAVVDGLISKLQAEYDLQPY
;
A
#
# COMPACT_ATOMS: atom_id res chain seq x y z
N MET A 1 -28.70 14.38 -51.07
CA MET A 1 -29.46 14.83 -52.25
C MET A 1 -28.93 16.19 -52.65
N ALA A 2 -28.74 16.47 -53.94
CA ALA A 2 -28.39 17.80 -54.41
C ALA A 2 -29.53 18.78 -54.05
N GLY A 3 -29.19 19.88 -53.39
CA GLY A 3 -30.09 20.97 -53.12
C GLY A 3 -30.41 21.75 -54.40
N PRO A 4 -31.55 22.45 -54.44
CA PRO A 4 -31.93 23.27 -55.59
C PRO A 4 -30.95 24.45 -55.80
N ILE A 5 -30.99 25.02 -57.00
CA ILE A 5 -30.38 26.30 -57.34
C ILE A 5 -31.43 27.39 -57.18
N LEU A 6 -31.12 28.44 -56.42
CA LEU A 6 -31.98 29.61 -56.29
C LEU A 6 -31.58 30.66 -57.32
N VAL A 7 -32.53 31.13 -58.14
CA VAL A 7 -32.31 32.26 -59.07
C VAL A 7 -33.12 33.46 -58.60
N VAL A 8 -32.45 34.59 -58.40
CA VAL A 8 -33.01 35.84 -57.88
C VAL A 8 -32.79 36.95 -58.90
N ASP A 9 -33.88 37.42 -59.51
CA ASP A 9 -33.82 38.48 -60.52
C ASP A 9 -35.19 39.15 -60.65
N ASP A 10 -35.25 40.48 -60.77
CA ASP A 10 -36.50 41.21 -60.95
C ASP A 10 -37.04 41.07 -62.39
N ASP A 11 -36.19 40.74 -63.36
CA ASP A 11 -36.58 40.44 -64.74
C ASP A 11 -37.16 39.02 -64.86
N LEU A 12 -38.46 38.95 -65.18
CA LEU A 12 -39.16 37.69 -65.44
C LEU A 12 -38.55 36.90 -66.60
N PHE A 13 -38.07 37.58 -67.64
CA PHE A 13 -37.50 36.93 -68.81
C PHE A 13 -36.19 36.21 -68.46
N PHE A 14 -35.31 36.87 -67.69
CA PHE A 14 -34.07 36.25 -67.23
C PHE A 14 -34.35 35.06 -66.31
N ARG A 15 -35.30 35.17 -65.36
CA ARG A 15 -35.68 34.05 -64.49
C ARG A 15 -36.18 32.84 -65.28
N GLN A 16 -37.02 33.05 -66.29
CA GLN A 16 -37.52 31.96 -67.15
C GLN A 16 -36.38 31.33 -67.96
N LEU A 17 -35.51 32.15 -68.56
CA LEU A 17 -34.36 31.68 -69.33
C LEU A 17 -33.40 30.83 -68.47
N ALA A 18 -32.99 31.36 -67.31
CA ALA A 18 -32.10 30.67 -66.38
C ALA A 18 -32.74 29.38 -65.84
N SER A 19 -34.03 29.43 -65.48
CA SER A 19 -34.79 28.26 -65.05
C SER A 19 -34.83 27.18 -66.13
N ASP A 20 -35.17 27.53 -67.37
CA ASP A 20 -35.29 26.58 -68.46
C ASP A 20 -33.93 25.96 -68.83
N LEU A 21 -32.86 26.76 -68.78
CA LEU A 21 -31.51 26.31 -69.11
C LEU A 21 -30.98 25.34 -68.04
N LEU A 22 -31.08 25.71 -66.76
CA LEU A 22 -30.60 24.90 -65.64
C LEU A 22 -31.46 23.66 -65.40
N THR A 23 -32.76 23.74 -65.66
CA THR A 23 -33.65 22.57 -65.59
C THR A 23 -33.33 21.57 -66.71
N ARG A 24 -33.00 22.06 -67.93
CA ARG A 24 -32.58 21.20 -69.05
C ARG A 24 -31.24 20.50 -68.79
N SER A 25 -30.34 21.09 -68.01
CA SER A 25 -29.12 20.42 -67.55
C SER A 25 -29.33 19.51 -66.32
N GLY A 26 -30.57 19.35 -65.85
CA GLY A 26 -30.94 18.40 -64.81
C GLY A 26 -30.94 18.96 -63.38
N HIS A 27 -30.78 20.27 -63.19
CA HIS A 27 -30.86 20.87 -61.87
C HIS A 27 -32.32 21.16 -61.46
N ARG A 28 -32.57 21.15 -60.15
CA ARG A 28 -33.82 21.67 -59.59
C ARG A 28 -33.65 23.17 -59.36
N VAL A 29 -34.51 23.99 -59.96
CA VAL A 29 -34.40 25.44 -59.88
C VAL A 29 -35.60 26.01 -59.12
N VAL A 30 -35.33 26.93 -58.21
CA VAL A 30 -36.34 27.78 -57.56
C VAL A 30 -36.05 29.20 -58.00
N THR A 31 -37.08 29.95 -58.40
CA THR A 31 -36.90 31.35 -58.83
C THR A 31 -37.73 32.28 -57.97
N VAL A 32 -37.18 33.44 -57.65
CA VAL A 32 -37.83 34.49 -56.85
C VAL A 32 -37.51 35.86 -57.44
N GLU A 33 -38.42 36.82 -57.30
CA GLU A 33 -38.30 38.14 -57.94
C GLU A 33 -37.50 39.17 -57.15
N ASN A 34 -37.17 38.90 -55.88
CA ASN A 34 -36.45 39.85 -55.05
C ASN A 34 -35.69 39.14 -53.92
N ALA A 35 -34.74 39.88 -53.33
CA ALA A 35 -33.90 39.39 -52.25
C ALA A 35 -34.66 39.06 -50.95
N THR A 36 -35.80 39.69 -50.68
CA THR A 36 -36.61 39.38 -49.48
C THR A 36 -37.17 37.96 -49.55
N LEU A 37 -37.78 37.62 -50.69
CA LEU A 37 -38.28 36.26 -50.95
C LEU A 37 -37.12 35.25 -51.00
N ALA A 38 -35.96 35.63 -51.51
CA ALA A 38 -34.77 34.78 -51.51
C ALA A 38 -34.34 34.39 -50.09
N LEU A 39 -34.35 35.34 -49.15
CA LEU A 39 -34.02 35.08 -47.74
C LEU A 39 -35.09 34.24 -47.04
N GLU A 40 -36.37 34.44 -47.37
CA GLU A 40 -37.46 33.60 -46.85
C GLU A 40 -37.35 32.15 -47.33
N GLU A 41 -37.02 31.94 -48.60
CA GLU A 41 -36.80 30.60 -49.16
C GLU A 41 -35.52 29.96 -48.58
N ALA A 42 -34.41 30.71 -48.50
CA ALA A 42 -33.17 30.23 -47.88
C ALA A 42 -33.36 29.91 -46.39
N ALA A 43 -34.37 30.51 -45.74
CA ALA A 43 -34.71 30.17 -44.37
C ALA A 43 -35.43 28.83 -44.22
N ARG A 44 -36.18 28.40 -45.25
CA ARG A 44 -36.97 27.17 -45.28
C ARG A 44 -36.20 26.00 -45.84
N THR A 45 -35.40 26.24 -46.89
CA THR A 45 -34.70 25.20 -47.63
C THR A 45 -33.25 25.61 -47.91
N PRO A 46 -32.27 24.72 -47.70
CA PRO A 46 -30.89 24.97 -48.10
C PRO A 46 -30.73 24.87 -49.62
N PHE A 47 -29.91 25.74 -50.20
CA PHE A 47 -29.61 25.79 -51.64
C PHE A 47 -28.14 25.44 -51.91
N ASP A 48 -27.89 24.73 -53.01
CA ASP A 48 -26.52 24.39 -53.41
C ASP A 48 -25.79 25.57 -54.03
N LEU A 49 -26.56 26.47 -54.65
CA LEU A 49 -26.06 27.64 -55.35
C LEU A 49 -27.16 28.69 -55.38
N VAL A 50 -26.77 29.96 -55.16
CA VAL A 50 -27.64 31.12 -55.41
C VAL A 50 -27.08 31.89 -56.59
N ILE A 51 -27.92 32.20 -57.58
CA ILE A 51 -27.60 33.08 -58.70
C ILE A 51 -28.45 34.33 -58.51
N THR A 52 -27.84 35.50 -58.37
CA THR A 52 -28.58 36.75 -58.11
C THR A 52 -28.13 37.86 -59.05
N ASP A 53 -29.08 38.68 -59.50
CA ASP A 53 -28.74 39.98 -60.10
C ASP A 53 -28.04 40.85 -59.05
N VAL A 54 -27.09 41.65 -59.50
CA VAL A 54 -26.42 42.67 -58.72
C VAL A 54 -27.35 43.83 -58.44
N VAL A 55 -28.10 44.30 -59.45
CA VAL A 55 -28.94 45.49 -59.33
C VAL A 55 -30.40 45.06 -59.25
N MET A 56 -31.01 45.18 -58.07
CA MET A 56 -32.42 44.87 -57.83
C MET A 56 -33.10 45.96 -56.99
N PRO A 57 -34.42 46.18 -57.14
CA PRO A 57 -35.16 47.08 -56.26
C PRO A 57 -35.10 46.64 -54.79
N GLY A 58 -34.77 47.59 -53.90
CA GLY A 58 -34.75 47.37 -52.46
C GLY A 58 -33.39 46.87 -51.96
N VAL A 59 -33.19 45.55 -51.93
CA VAL A 59 -31.94 44.93 -51.46
C VAL A 59 -31.17 44.40 -52.67
N ASP A 60 -29.95 44.88 -52.86
CA ASP A 60 -29.07 44.50 -53.96
C ASP A 60 -28.43 43.11 -53.80
N GLY A 61 -27.85 42.59 -54.88
CA GLY A 61 -27.24 41.24 -54.89
C GLY A 61 -26.05 41.10 -53.94
N PHE A 62 -25.32 42.19 -53.66
CA PHE A 62 -24.20 42.17 -52.72
C PHE A 62 -24.68 42.05 -51.27
N ALA A 63 -25.69 42.83 -50.89
CA ALA A 63 -26.30 42.78 -49.57
C ALA A 63 -27.03 41.45 -49.33
N LEU A 64 -27.66 40.88 -50.37
CA LEU A 64 -28.21 39.53 -50.31
C LEU A 64 -27.11 38.49 -50.05
N THR A 65 -25.99 38.56 -50.79
CA THR A 65 -24.84 37.66 -50.61
C THR A 65 -24.30 37.72 -49.18
N ALA A 66 -24.12 38.91 -48.63
CA ALA A 66 -23.65 39.10 -47.26
C ALA A 66 -24.59 38.46 -46.23
N ARG A 67 -25.91 38.69 -46.36
CA ARG A 67 -26.92 38.12 -45.45
C ARG A 67 -27.03 36.60 -45.54
N LEU A 68 -26.91 36.04 -46.73
CA LEU A 68 -26.88 34.59 -46.92
C LEU A 68 -25.66 33.97 -46.22
N ARG A 69 -24.50 34.66 -46.30
CA ARG A 69 -23.26 34.21 -45.67
C ARG A 69 -23.14 34.43 -44.18
N GLU A 70 -23.86 35.40 -43.62
CA GLU A 70 -24.04 35.50 -42.17
C GLU A 70 -24.74 34.26 -41.60
N ARG A 71 -25.62 33.63 -42.39
CA ARG A 71 -26.34 32.42 -42.00
C ARG A 71 -25.57 31.15 -42.34
N ASP A 72 -25.03 31.07 -43.55
CA ASP A 72 -24.20 29.97 -44.03
C ASP A 72 -22.93 30.53 -44.69
N PRO A 73 -21.81 30.63 -43.94
CA PRO A 73 -20.54 31.18 -44.44
C PRO A 73 -20.02 30.50 -45.71
N ASP A 74 -20.44 29.27 -45.97
CA ASP A 74 -19.98 28.47 -47.11
C ASP A 74 -20.95 28.53 -48.32
N GLN A 75 -22.04 29.32 -48.26
CA GLN A 75 -22.99 29.47 -49.37
C GLN A 75 -22.31 30.00 -50.63
N GLU A 76 -22.39 29.20 -51.70
CA GLU A 76 -21.94 29.58 -53.04
C GLU A 76 -22.97 30.52 -53.68
N VAL A 77 -22.47 31.65 -54.21
CA VAL A 77 -23.29 32.69 -54.84
C VAL A 77 -22.64 33.15 -56.14
N ILE A 78 -23.36 33.12 -57.25
CA ILE A 78 -22.95 33.73 -58.53
C ILE A 78 -23.70 35.05 -58.69
N LEU A 79 -22.95 36.11 -58.97
CA LEU A 79 -23.51 37.41 -59.27
C LEU A 79 -23.73 37.56 -60.78
N VAL A 80 -24.83 38.19 -61.18
CA VAL A 80 -25.13 38.52 -62.58
C VAL A 80 -25.25 40.03 -62.69
N SER A 81 -24.49 40.67 -63.58
CA SER A 81 -24.42 42.15 -63.66
C SER A 81 -24.58 42.66 -65.09
N GLN A 82 -25.02 43.91 -65.28
CA GLN A 82 -25.05 44.58 -66.58
C GLN A 82 -23.68 45.22 -66.90
N ARG A 83 -23.33 45.25 -68.19
CA ARG A 83 -22.00 45.57 -68.73
C ARG A 83 -21.45 46.99 -68.42
N THR A 84 -22.24 47.87 -67.80
CA THR A 84 -21.90 49.26 -67.45
C THR A 84 -21.36 49.46 -66.03
N ASP A 85 -21.37 48.45 -65.15
CA ASP A 85 -20.84 48.57 -63.79
C ASP A 85 -19.34 48.28 -63.72
N VAL A 86 -18.51 49.27 -64.11
CA VAL A 86 -17.04 49.21 -63.97
C VAL A 86 -16.59 49.05 -62.51
N ARG A 87 -17.47 49.33 -61.54
CA ARG A 87 -17.26 49.05 -60.11
C ARG A 87 -17.61 47.61 -59.69
N GLY A 88 -18.34 46.85 -60.52
CA GLY A 88 -18.92 45.55 -60.18
C GLY A 88 -17.91 44.40 -60.12
N SER A 89 -16.88 44.39 -60.97
CA SER A 89 -15.91 43.27 -61.03
C SER A 89 -14.93 43.24 -59.84
N GLU A 90 -14.42 44.40 -59.42
CA GLU A 90 -13.54 44.52 -58.24
C GLU A 90 -14.29 44.30 -56.91
N VAL A 91 -15.56 44.72 -56.85
CA VAL A 91 -16.42 44.54 -55.68
C VAL A 91 -16.94 43.09 -55.59
N ALA A 92 -17.22 42.42 -56.72
CA ALA A 92 -17.58 41.00 -56.77
C ALA A 92 -16.47 40.06 -56.26
N LEU A 93 -15.20 40.38 -56.57
CA LEU A 93 -14.05 39.67 -56.01
C LEU A 93 -13.92 39.88 -54.50
N ARG A 94 -14.27 41.07 -53.99
CA ARG A 94 -14.21 41.40 -52.56
C ARG A 94 -15.42 40.93 -51.76
N SER A 95 -16.57 40.73 -52.40
CA SER A 95 -17.79 40.21 -51.76
C SER A 95 -17.75 38.68 -51.56
N GLY A 96 -16.73 38.02 -52.11
CA GLY A 96 -16.50 36.59 -51.95
C GLY A 96 -17.42 35.71 -52.81
N ALA A 97 -18.11 36.27 -53.81
CA ALA A 97 -18.94 35.51 -54.75
C ALA A 97 -18.11 34.42 -55.48
N ALA A 98 -18.77 33.31 -55.81
CA ALA A 98 -18.18 32.16 -56.50
C ALA A 98 -17.69 32.53 -57.90
N ASP A 99 -18.48 33.34 -58.60
CA ASP A 99 -18.23 33.87 -59.93
C ASP A 99 -19.11 35.11 -60.21
N CYS A 100 -18.82 35.84 -61.29
CA CYS A 100 -19.62 36.99 -61.75
C CYS A 100 -19.85 36.92 -63.27
N LEU A 101 -21.12 36.81 -63.68
CA LEU A 101 -21.55 36.75 -65.08
C LEU A 101 -22.06 38.12 -65.55
N THR A 102 -21.95 38.39 -66.85
CA THR A 102 -22.39 39.67 -67.43
C THR A 102 -23.59 39.48 -68.35
N LYS A 103 -24.65 40.29 -68.22
CA LYS A 103 -25.81 40.30 -69.13
C LYS A 103 -25.45 40.97 -70.47
N PRO A 104 -25.87 40.42 -71.63
CA PRO A 104 -26.58 39.14 -71.78
C PRO A 104 -25.67 37.94 -71.50
N VAL A 105 -26.14 37.00 -70.68
CA VAL A 105 -25.35 35.84 -70.24
C VAL A 105 -25.37 34.76 -71.33
N ASP A 106 -24.20 34.31 -71.77
CA ASP A 106 -24.08 33.18 -72.68
C ASP A 106 -24.44 31.86 -71.97
N ALA A 107 -25.12 30.96 -72.68
CA ALA A 107 -25.58 29.70 -72.13
C ALA A 107 -24.43 28.81 -71.64
N ASN A 108 -23.31 28.75 -72.38
CA ASN A 108 -22.15 27.94 -71.99
C ASN A 108 -21.42 28.56 -70.79
N ASP A 109 -21.32 29.89 -70.76
CA ASP A 109 -20.68 30.60 -69.63
C ASP A 109 -21.47 30.41 -68.33
N MET A 110 -22.81 30.45 -68.40
CA MET A 110 -23.68 30.17 -67.24
C MET A 110 -23.51 28.73 -66.74
N LEU A 111 -23.57 27.75 -67.65
CA LEU A 111 -23.40 26.34 -67.29
C LEU A 111 -22.01 26.09 -66.67
N LEU A 112 -20.95 26.63 -67.26
CA LEU A 112 -19.59 26.48 -66.75
C LEU A 112 -19.40 27.09 -65.35
N ALA A 113 -19.98 28.26 -65.11
CA ALA A 113 -19.92 28.91 -63.80
C ALA A 113 -20.72 28.13 -62.75
N VAL A 114 -21.89 27.61 -63.12
CA VAL A 114 -22.73 26.76 -62.26
C VAL A 114 -22.01 25.46 -61.91
N ASP A 115 -21.45 24.75 -62.89
CA ASP A 115 -20.73 23.49 -62.67
C ASP A 115 -19.57 23.67 -61.70
N ARG A 116 -18.76 24.73 -61.88
CA ARG A 116 -17.64 25.06 -60.98
C ARG A 116 -18.11 25.39 -59.56
N ALA A 117 -19.20 26.13 -59.42
CA ALA A 117 -19.72 26.52 -58.11
C ALA A 117 -20.31 25.30 -57.37
N LEU A 118 -21.06 24.44 -58.07
CA LEU A 118 -21.61 23.21 -57.50
C LEU A 118 -20.53 22.19 -57.12
N GLU A 119 -19.47 22.06 -57.92
CA GLU A 119 -18.32 21.21 -57.59
C GLU A 119 -17.64 21.66 -56.29
N ARG A 120 -17.40 22.97 -56.13
CA ARG A 120 -16.85 23.55 -54.90
C ARG A 120 -17.76 23.32 -53.69
N ALA A 121 -19.07 23.53 -53.86
CA ALA A 121 -20.05 23.26 -52.81
C ALA A 121 -20.04 21.78 -52.38
N SER A 122 -20.00 20.86 -53.34
CA SER A 122 -19.95 19.42 -53.08
C SER A 122 -18.69 19.01 -52.32
N LEU A 123 -17.52 19.43 -52.79
CA LEU A 123 -16.23 19.11 -52.15
C LEU A 123 -16.15 19.65 -50.71
N ARG A 124 -16.68 20.84 -50.42
CA ARG A 124 -16.69 21.38 -49.05
C ARG A 124 -17.62 20.61 -48.11
N ARG A 125 -18.79 20.20 -48.60
CA ARG A 125 -19.70 19.36 -47.82
C ARG A 125 -19.07 18.01 -47.51
N GLU A 126 -18.48 17.36 -48.51
CA GLU A 126 -17.78 16.09 -48.33
C GLU A 126 -16.64 16.22 -47.33
N ARG A 127 -15.80 17.27 -47.45
CA ARG A 127 -14.73 17.55 -46.47
C ARG A 127 -15.28 17.73 -45.05
N THR A 128 -16.37 18.47 -44.90
CA THR A 128 -16.97 18.74 -43.58
C THR A 128 -17.54 17.47 -42.98
N GLN A 129 -18.27 16.69 -43.77
CA GLN A 129 -18.76 15.37 -43.38
C GLN A 129 -17.61 14.44 -42.96
N LEU A 130 -16.58 14.28 -43.80
CA LEU A 130 -15.42 13.44 -43.51
C LEU A 130 -14.67 13.92 -42.26
N ARG A 131 -14.59 15.23 -42.03
CA ARG A 131 -13.96 15.77 -40.83
C ARG A 131 -14.77 15.40 -39.59
N ASP A 132 -16.08 15.55 -39.64
CA ASP A 132 -16.96 15.26 -38.51
C ASP A 132 -16.98 13.74 -38.20
N GLU A 133 -17.01 12.90 -39.24
CA GLU A 133 -16.84 11.44 -39.12
C GLU A 133 -15.48 11.06 -38.52
N ASN A 134 -14.39 11.71 -38.95
CA ASN A 134 -13.06 11.48 -38.38
C ASN A 134 -12.96 11.92 -36.92
N LEU A 135 -13.58 13.04 -36.55
CA LEU A 135 -13.63 13.51 -35.16
C LEU A 135 -14.41 12.54 -34.27
N GLU A 136 -15.54 12.02 -34.76
CA GLU A 136 -16.32 11.00 -34.05
C GLU A 136 -15.53 9.70 -33.90
N PHE A 137 -14.87 9.24 -34.97
CA PHE A 137 -14.02 8.05 -34.95
C PHE A 137 -12.84 8.21 -33.97
N ALA A 138 -12.17 9.36 -33.99
CA ALA A 138 -11.06 9.66 -33.07
C ALA A 138 -11.53 9.68 -31.61
N ARG A 139 -12.70 10.27 -31.33
CA ARG A 139 -13.32 10.28 -29.99
C ARG A 139 -13.62 8.86 -29.52
N PHE A 140 -14.29 8.06 -30.36
CA PHE A 140 -14.62 6.67 -30.05
C PHE A 140 -13.39 5.80 -29.80
N HIS A 141 -12.36 5.94 -30.64
CA HIS A 141 -11.10 5.21 -30.50
C HIS A 141 -10.35 5.62 -29.23
N ASN A 142 -10.31 6.92 -28.90
CA ASN A 142 -9.67 7.41 -27.69
C ASN A 142 -10.37 6.90 -26.42
N LEU A 143 -11.71 6.88 -26.40
CA LEU A 143 -12.48 6.29 -25.31
C LEU A 143 -12.19 4.79 -25.16
N HIS A 144 -12.14 4.04 -26.27
CA HIS A 144 -11.81 2.61 -26.24
C HIS A 144 -10.40 2.33 -25.70
N GLN A 145 -9.39 3.11 -26.11
CA GLN A 145 -8.03 2.97 -25.60
C GLN A 145 -7.98 3.19 -24.08
N ARG A 146 -8.64 4.25 -23.57
CA ARG A 146 -8.77 4.51 -22.13
C ARG A 146 -9.42 3.34 -21.39
N CYS A 147 -10.50 2.78 -21.95
CA CYS A 147 -11.16 1.60 -21.39
C CYS A 147 -10.25 0.37 -21.32
N LEU A 148 -9.43 0.13 -22.35
CA LEU A 148 -8.47 -0.99 -22.37
C LEU A 148 -7.34 -0.79 -21.36
N GLU A 149 -6.83 0.44 -21.20
CA GLU A 149 -5.84 0.77 -20.17
C GLU A 149 -6.35 0.40 -18.77
N LEU A 150 -7.61 0.76 -18.46
CA LEU A 150 -8.25 0.44 -17.17
C LEU A 150 -8.42 -1.08 -16.92
N LEU A 151 -8.50 -1.90 -17.97
CA LEU A 151 -8.56 -3.36 -17.80
C LEU A 151 -7.18 -4.01 -17.69
N SER A 152 -6.15 -3.36 -18.22
CA SER A 152 -4.81 -3.93 -18.36
C SER A 152 -3.98 -3.93 -17.07
N HIS A 153 -4.36 -3.12 -16.07
CA HIS A 153 -3.61 -2.94 -14.84
C HIS A 153 -4.40 -3.45 -13.61
N PRO A 154 -3.87 -4.40 -12.81
CA PRO A 154 -4.61 -4.98 -11.67
C PRO A 154 -4.48 -4.17 -10.37
N ASP A 155 -3.63 -3.15 -10.33
CA ASP A 155 -3.41 -2.31 -9.14
C ASP A 155 -4.63 -1.43 -8.84
N LEU A 156 -5.21 -1.62 -7.66
CA LEU A 156 -6.45 -0.97 -7.26
C LEU A 156 -6.26 0.52 -6.95
N GLU A 157 -5.14 0.94 -6.37
CA GLU A 157 -4.90 2.36 -6.06
C GLU A 157 -4.71 3.15 -7.36
N TRP A 158 -3.88 2.62 -8.26
CA TRP A 158 -3.70 3.19 -9.59
C TRP A 158 -5.02 3.27 -10.36
N LEU A 159 -5.84 2.21 -10.34
CA LEU A 159 -7.14 2.19 -11.02
C LEU A 159 -8.09 3.27 -10.50
N GLN A 160 -8.11 3.50 -9.18
CA GLN A 160 -8.99 4.49 -8.55
C GLN A 160 -8.59 5.93 -8.94
N GLU A 161 -7.30 6.24 -8.90
CA GLU A 161 -6.78 7.54 -9.31
C GLU A 161 -6.95 7.77 -10.82
N ARG A 162 -6.66 6.74 -11.62
CA ARG A 162 -6.81 6.82 -13.08
C ARG A 162 -8.28 7.00 -13.46
N LEU A 163 -9.19 6.20 -12.92
CA LEU A 163 -10.63 6.31 -13.20
C LEU A 163 -11.19 7.69 -12.88
N THR A 164 -10.86 8.25 -11.71
CA THR A 164 -11.34 9.60 -11.34
C THR A 164 -10.82 10.66 -12.30
N SER A 165 -9.56 10.59 -12.71
CA SER A 165 -8.98 11.49 -13.71
C SER A 165 -9.65 11.35 -15.08
N GLU A 166 -9.91 10.12 -15.52
CA GLU A 166 -10.44 9.83 -16.84
C GLU A 166 -11.92 10.21 -16.96
N LEU A 167 -12.74 9.90 -15.95
CA LEU A 167 -14.14 10.33 -15.92
C LEU A 167 -14.27 11.85 -15.91
N ALA A 168 -13.42 12.55 -15.14
CA ALA A 168 -13.42 14.01 -15.11
C ALA A 168 -13.08 14.61 -16.49
N ALA A 169 -12.05 14.07 -17.15
CA ALA A 169 -11.59 14.56 -18.46
C ALA A 169 -12.60 14.28 -19.59
N VAL A 170 -13.24 13.11 -19.60
CA VAL A 170 -14.19 12.71 -20.65
C VAL A 170 -15.53 13.43 -20.52
N CYS A 171 -15.90 13.84 -19.31
CA CYS A 171 -17.18 14.50 -19.05
C CYS A 171 -17.08 16.02 -18.88
N ASP A 172 -15.90 16.60 -19.14
CA ASP A 172 -15.59 18.02 -18.92
C ASP A 172 -15.94 18.50 -17.50
N ALA A 173 -15.66 17.68 -16.48
CA ALA A 173 -15.89 18.00 -15.08
C ALA A 173 -14.60 18.49 -14.41
N GLN A 174 -14.69 19.54 -13.58
CA GLN A 174 -13.53 20.03 -12.81
C GLN A 174 -13.27 19.19 -11.55
N SER A 175 -14.30 18.50 -11.07
CA SER A 175 -14.31 17.82 -9.78
C SER A 175 -14.81 16.38 -9.93
N ALA A 176 -14.15 15.43 -9.27
CA ALA A 176 -14.54 14.03 -9.28
C ALA A 176 -14.26 13.34 -7.93
N ALA A 177 -15.16 12.47 -7.49
CA ALA A 177 -14.98 11.61 -6.32
C ALA A 177 -15.38 10.17 -6.65
N LEU A 178 -14.75 9.21 -5.98
CA LEU A 178 -14.96 7.78 -6.19
C LEU A 178 -15.06 7.05 -4.86
N TRP A 179 -16.16 6.33 -4.70
CA TRP A 179 -16.37 5.36 -3.65
C TRP A 179 -16.27 3.95 -4.21
N VAL A 180 -15.57 3.07 -3.49
CA VAL A 180 -15.43 1.66 -3.84
C VAL A 180 -15.88 0.81 -2.65
N ILE A 181 -16.59 -0.28 -2.93
CA ILE A 181 -17.13 -1.14 -1.88
C ILE A 181 -15.99 -1.84 -1.10
N ASP A 182 -16.08 -1.86 0.23
CA ASP A 182 -15.12 -2.50 1.13
C ASP A 182 -15.48 -3.98 1.40
N ASP A 183 -14.70 -4.64 2.27
CA ASP A 183 -14.92 -6.05 2.61
C ASP A 183 -16.20 -6.27 3.45
N ARG A 184 -16.76 -5.20 4.04
CA ARG A 184 -18.02 -5.22 4.80
C ARG A 184 -19.25 -4.95 3.92
N GLY A 185 -19.04 -4.63 2.65
CA GLY A 185 -20.11 -4.33 1.70
C GLY A 185 -20.52 -2.86 1.67
N ASP A 186 -19.74 -1.96 2.26
CA ASP A 186 -20.05 -0.53 2.27
C ASP A 186 -19.20 0.25 1.25
N LEU A 187 -19.77 1.29 0.64
CA LEU A 187 -19.06 2.20 -0.27
C LEU A 187 -18.18 3.17 0.53
N VAL A 188 -16.86 3.06 0.38
CA VAL A 188 -15.89 3.91 1.09
C VAL A 188 -15.20 4.83 0.10
N LEU A 189 -15.04 6.11 0.47
CA LEU A 189 -14.34 7.09 -0.37
C LEU A 189 -12.87 6.66 -0.56
N ARG A 190 -12.43 6.54 -1.82
CA ARG A 190 -11.08 6.07 -2.17
C ARG A 190 -10.24 7.09 -2.89
N ALA A 191 -10.84 7.85 -3.79
CA ALA A 191 -10.14 8.87 -4.55
C ALA A 191 -11.07 10.07 -4.74
N TYR A 192 -10.48 11.26 -4.79
CA TYR A 192 -11.17 12.48 -5.18
C TYR A 192 -10.17 13.46 -5.78
N ARG A 193 -10.65 14.36 -6.63
CA ARG A 193 -9.85 15.37 -7.34
C ARG A 193 -10.68 16.62 -7.59
N GLY A 194 -10.00 17.74 -7.72
CA GLY A 194 -10.60 19.03 -8.07
C GLY A 194 -10.86 19.89 -6.83
N LEU A 195 -11.78 20.84 -6.96
CA LEU A 195 -12.14 21.79 -5.91
C LEU A 195 -13.22 21.24 -4.96
N LEU A 196 -13.20 19.94 -4.70
CA LEU A 196 -14.11 19.30 -3.75
C LEU A 196 -13.61 19.56 -2.33
N ASP A 197 -14.47 20.16 -1.50
CA ASP A 197 -14.20 20.25 -0.07
C ASP A 197 -14.52 18.89 0.58
N ARG A 198 -13.46 18.24 1.08
CA ARG A 198 -13.51 16.92 1.71
C ARG A 198 -14.55 16.83 2.84
N GLN A 199 -14.85 17.93 3.53
CA GLN A 199 -15.81 17.93 4.63
C GLN A 199 -17.25 17.60 4.18
N PHE A 200 -17.58 17.84 2.90
CA PHE A 200 -18.90 17.57 2.35
C PHE A 200 -19.01 16.21 1.65
N LEU A 201 -17.90 15.47 1.54
CA LEU A 201 -17.90 14.11 1.00
C LEU A 201 -18.12 13.11 2.14
N ALA A 202 -19.12 12.26 2.00
CA ALA A 202 -19.32 11.15 2.94
C ALA A 202 -18.12 10.21 2.89
N GLU A 203 -17.45 9.96 4.01
CA GLU A 203 -16.35 8.97 4.05
C GLU A 203 -16.85 7.55 3.73
N LYS A 204 -18.11 7.28 4.07
CA LYS A 204 -18.73 5.96 3.96
C LYS A 204 -20.23 6.06 3.66
N MET A 205 -20.72 5.20 2.77
CA MET A 205 -22.11 5.13 2.33
C MET A 205 -22.58 3.67 2.25
N SER A 206 -23.84 3.41 2.58
CA SER A 206 -24.42 2.07 2.40
C SER A 206 -25.02 1.93 0.99
N PRO A 207 -24.66 0.90 0.21
CA PRO A 207 -25.27 0.64 -1.09
C PRO A 207 -26.73 0.17 -0.99
N GLU A 208 -27.18 -0.27 0.19
CA GLU A 208 -28.57 -0.65 0.46
C GLU A 208 -29.43 0.53 0.96
N GLY A 209 -28.86 1.73 1.03
CA GLY A 209 -29.55 2.94 1.48
C GLY A 209 -30.48 3.58 0.44
N PRO A 210 -30.76 4.90 0.56
CA PRO A 210 -31.67 5.64 -0.31
C PRO A 210 -31.32 5.62 -1.81
N LEU A 211 -30.04 5.40 -2.12
CA LEU A 211 -29.52 5.34 -3.50
C LEU A 211 -29.59 3.95 -4.14
N SER A 212 -30.02 2.92 -3.39
CA SER A 212 -29.98 1.52 -3.82
C SER A 212 -30.70 1.25 -5.15
N GLY A 213 -31.88 1.84 -5.36
CA GLY A 213 -32.63 1.71 -6.61
C GLY A 213 -31.84 2.24 -7.81
N ARG A 214 -31.29 3.45 -7.69
CA ARG A 214 -30.49 4.10 -8.73
C ARG A 214 -29.18 3.38 -9.01
N LEU A 215 -28.53 2.83 -7.97
CA LEU A 215 -27.31 2.04 -8.13
C LEU A 215 -27.58 0.76 -8.93
N ARG A 216 -28.73 0.09 -8.71
CA ARG A 216 -29.10 -1.14 -9.42
C ARG A 216 -29.52 -0.92 -10.87
N GLU A 217 -29.97 0.28 -11.22
CA GLU A 217 -30.28 0.65 -12.61
C GLU A 217 -29.03 0.67 -13.50
N ALA A 218 -27.83 0.82 -12.92
CA ALA A 218 -26.56 0.88 -13.64
C ALA A 218 -26.53 1.92 -14.79
N GLN A 219 -27.28 3.01 -14.63
CA GLN A 219 -27.28 4.15 -15.54
C GLN A 219 -26.76 5.39 -14.80
N PRO A 220 -25.87 6.20 -15.41
CA PRO A 220 -25.52 7.47 -14.83
C PRO A 220 -26.76 8.38 -14.77
N TRP A 221 -26.87 9.17 -13.71
CA TRP A 221 -27.93 10.16 -13.57
C TRP A 221 -27.34 11.50 -13.12
N THR A 222 -28.02 12.57 -13.51
CA THR A 222 -27.68 13.92 -13.05
C THR A 222 -28.63 14.32 -11.93
N ALA A 223 -28.09 15.06 -10.97
CA ALA A 223 -28.80 15.76 -9.92
C ALA A 223 -28.33 17.21 -9.90
N ARG A 224 -29.12 18.10 -9.29
CA ARG A 224 -28.68 19.46 -9.00
C ARG A 224 -28.49 19.60 -7.50
N ASP A 225 -27.27 19.97 -7.13
CA ASP A 225 -26.98 20.49 -5.79
C ASP A 225 -27.16 22.02 -5.80
N GLU A 226 -27.23 22.65 -4.63
CA GLU A 226 -27.45 24.10 -4.48
C GLU A 226 -26.42 24.97 -5.23
N ARG A 227 -25.26 24.39 -5.59
CA ARG A 227 -24.12 25.09 -6.21
C ARG A 227 -23.86 24.73 -7.68
N SER A 228 -24.17 23.51 -8.14
CA SER A 228 -23.72 22.99 -9.44
C SER A 228 -24.47 21.73 -9.87
N ALA A 229 -24.42 21.40 -11.17
CA ALA A 229 -24.89 20.12 -11.68
C ALA A 229 -23.92 19.00 -11.26
N VAL A 230 -24.45 17.88 -10.78
CA VAL A 230 -23.70 16.73 -10.31
C VAL A 230 -24.13 15.50 -11.12
N MET A 231 -23.17 14.75 -11.66
CA MET A 231 -23.43 13.46 -12.30
C MET A 231 -22.94 12.34 -11.39
N TYR A 232 -23.78 11.35 -11.18
CA TYR A 232 -23.43 10.11 -10.50
C TYR A 232 -23.30 8.98 -11.53
N VAL A 233 -22.23 8.21 -11.42
CA VAL A 233 -21.89 7.12 -12.33
C VAL A 233 -21.78 5.82 -11.51
N PRO A 234 -22.81 4.97 -11.50
CA PRO A 234 -22.76 3.67 -10.85
C PRO A 234 -21.74 2.75 -11.51
N LEU A 235 -20.94 2.05 -10.70
CA LEU A 235 -20.01 1.05 -11.18
C LEU A 235 -20.57 -0.32 -10.78
N VAL A 236 -21.14 -1.04 -11.74
CA VAL A 236 -21.83 -2.32 -11.53
C VAL A 236 -21.21 -3.39 -12.41
N ALA A 237 -20.78 -4.50 -11.81
CA ALA A 237 -20.12 -5.60 -12.53
C ALA A 237 -20.76 -6.95 -12.17
N SER A 238 -21.28 -7.65 -13.19
CA SER A 238 -22.05 -8.90 -13.03
C SER A 238 -23.26 -8.77 -12.09
N GLY A 239 -23.94 -7.63 -12.10
CA GLY A 239 -25.11 -7.36 -11.25
C GLY A 239 -24.78 -6.93 -9.81
N GLU A 240 -23.50 -6.80 -9.46
CA GLU A 240 -23.04 -6.36 -8.14
C GLU A 240 -22.53 -4.92 -8.21
N VAL A 241 -22.94 -4.07 -7.25
CA VAL A 241 -22.38 -2.72 -7.10
C VAL A 241 -20.95 -2.83 -6.57
N VAL A 242 -19.99 -2.36 -7.35
CA VAL A 242 -18.57 -2.32 -6.98
C VAL A 242 -18.10 -0.93 -6.58
N GLY A 243 -18.79 0.11 -7.03
CA GLY A 243 -18.46 1.48 -6.68
C GLY A 243 -19.48 2.50 -7.18
N LEU A 244 -19.22 3.76 -6.86
CA LEU A 244 -19.97 4.92 -7.31
C LEU A 244 -18.98 6.04 -7.57
N ALA A 245 -19.01 6.65 -8.76
CA ALA A 245 -18.30 7.90 -9.01
C ALA A 245 -19.28 9.07 -9.02
N GLN A 246 -18.80 10.24 -8.61
CA GLN A 246 -19.50 11.51 -8.66
C GLN A 246 -18.64 12.50 -9.42
N LEU A 247 -19.24 13.23 -10.37
CA LEU A 247 -18.64 14.30 -11.13
C LEU A 247 -19.39 15.59 -10.83
N SER A 248 -18.68 16.70 -10.71
CA SER A 248 -19.27 18.01 -10.37
C SER A 248 -18.55 19.12 -11.13
N ASP A 249 -19.18 20.28 -11.18
CA ASP A 249 -18.63 21.49 -11.81
C ASP A 249 -18.29 21.28 -13.29
N PRO A 250 -19.29 21.00 -14.14
CA PRO A 250 -19.08 20.86 -15.58
C PRO A 250 -18.65 22.19 -16.19
N LEU A 251 -17.64 22.17 -17.07
CA LEU A 251 -17.11 23.37 -17.74
C LEU A 251 -18.16 24.11 -18.57
N SER A 252 -19.13 23.39 -19.13
CA SER A 252 -20.26 23.95 -19.89
C SER A 252 -21.45 24.40 -19.04
N GLY A 253 -21.37 24.29 -17.71
CA GLY A 253 -22.45 24.63 -16.77
C GLY A 253 -23.52 23.53 -16.58
N ASP A 254 -23.65 22.58 -17.51
CA ASP A 254 -24.45 21.36 -17.35
C ASP A 254 -23.81 20.17 -18.10
N PHE A 255 -24.22 18.96 -17.75
CA PHE A 255 -23.76 17.72 -18.41
C PHE A 255 -24.64 17.38 -19.61
N ARG A 256 -24.00 17.16 -20.76
CA ARG A 256 -24.69 16.83 -22.01
C ARG A 256 -24.99 15.33 -22.13
N PRO A 257 -25.95 14.92 -22.97
CA PRO A 257 -26.25 13.49 -23.18
C PRO A 257 -25.04 12.65 -23.62
N GLU A 258 -24.12 13.28 -24.34
CA GLU A 258 -22.85 12.68 -24.75
C GLU A 258 -21.93 12.37 -23.57
N HIS A 259 -21.86 13.24 -22.54
CA HIS A 259 -21.09 12.99 -21.32
C HIS A 259 -21.67 11.81 -20.54
N THR A 260 -23.00 11.74 -20.43
CA THR A 260 -23.69 10.61 -19.77
C THR A 260 -23.39 9.29 -20.48
N ARG A 261 -23.37 9.28 -21.82
CA ARG A 261 -23.03 8.08 -22.61
C ARG A 261 -21.58 7.66 -22.38
N ASP A 262 -20.64 8.60 -22.47
CA ASP A 262 -19.22 8.29 -22.36
C ASP A 262 -18.85 7.86 -20.93
N ALA A 263 -19.42 8.52 -19.91
CA ALA A 263 -19.30 8.14 -18.51
C ALA A 263 -19.78 6.72 -18.25
N ARG A 264 -20.89 6.32 -18.87
CA ARG A 264 -21.42 4.95 -18.76
C ARG A 264 -20.44 3.94 -19.33
N VAL A 265 -19.96 4.16 -20.55
CA VAL A 265 -19.01 3.24 -21.20
C VAL A 265 -17.75 3.08 -20.34
N LEU A 266 -17.16 4.19 -19.90
CA LEU A 266 -15.97 4.15 -19.06
C LEU A 266 -16.25 3.48 -17.70
N GLY A 267 -17.39 3.78 -17.09
CA GLY A 267 -17.85 3.21 -15.82
C GLY A 267 -18.05 1.70 -15.88
N ASP A 268 -18.65 1.17 -16.95
CA ASP A 268 -18.89 -0.27 -17.14
C ASP A 268 -17.56 -1.05 -17.21
N PHE A 269 -16.58 -0.54 -17.97
CA PHE A 269 -15.24 -1.14 -18.05
C PHE A 269 -14.49 -1.04 -16.72
N ALA A 270 -14.54 0.12 -16.08
CA ALA A 270 -13.89 0.34 -14.81
C ALA A 270 -14.49 -0.53 -13.69
N ALA A 271 -15.80 -0.79 -13.72
CA ALA A 271 -16.46 -1.69 -12.78
C ALA A 271 -15.86 -3.12 -12.85
N VAL A 272 -15.60 -3.62 -14.07
CA VAL A 272 -14.93 -4.92 -14.28
C VAL A 272 -13.49 -4.88 -13.75
N GLY A 273 -12.73 -3.82 -14.07
CA GLY A 273 -11.36 -3.62 -13.59
C GLY A 273 -11.27 -3.61 -12.05
N LEU A 274 -12.10 -2.80 -11.40
CA LEU A 274 -12.19 -2.72 -9.93
C LEU A 274 -12.61 -4.05 -9.30
N LYS A 275 -13.58 -4.77 -9.89
CA LYS A 275 -13.98 -6.11 -9.42
C LYS A 275 -12.81 -7.09 -9.48
N ASN A 276 -12.08 -7.11 -10.59
CA ASN A 276 -10.94 -8.00 -10.79
C ASN A 276 -9.77 -7.64 -9.87
N GLY A 277 -9.43 -6.36 -9.73
CA GLY A 277 -8.39 -5.88 -8.81
C GLY A 277 -8.72 -6.24 -7.35
N ARG A 278 -9.97 -6.05 -6.92
CA ARG A 278 -10.43 -6.48 -5.58
C ARG A 278 -10.36 -7.99 -5.40
N LYS A 279 -10.81 -8.76 -6.39
CA LYS A 279 -10.73 -10.23 -6.36
C LYS A 279 -9.29 -10.72 -6.29
N MET A 280 -8.37 -10.09 -7.04
CA MET A 280 -6.93 -10.39 -7.00
C MET A 280 -6.35 -10.07 -5.62
N LEU A 281 -6.67 -8.91 -5.05
CA LEU A 281 -6.23 -8.53 -3.71
C LEU A 281 -6.81 -9.47 -2.63
N ALA A 282 -8.07 -9.89 -2.76
CA ALA A 282 -8.70 -10.86 -1.87
C ALA A 282 -8.05 -12.26 -2.00
N LEU A 283 -7.69 -12.68 -3.21
CA LEU A 283 -6.94 -13.92 -3.46
C LEU A 283 -5.52 -13.86 -2.90
N GLN A 284 -4.83 -12.72 -3.07
CA GLN A 284 -3.55 -12.47 -2.42
C GLN A 284 -3.70 -12.59 -0.91
N ARG A 285 -4.73 -11.95 -0.32
CA ARG A 285 -5.09 -12.02 1.12
C ARG A 285 -5.38 -13.44 1.61
N LEU A 286 -6.15 -14.23 0.86
CA LEU A 286 -6.42 -15.65 1.15
C LEU A 286 -5.18 -16.54 1.01
N GLY A 287 -4.18 -16.10 0.24
CA GLY A 287 -2.86 -16.72 0.17
C GLY A 287 -1.88 -16.26 1.25
N LEU A 288 -2.19 -15.19 2.01
CA LEU A 288 -1.26 -14.62 3.00
C LEU A 288 -1.13 -15.46 4.25
N ARG A 289 -2.08 -16.33 4.59
CA ARG A 289 -2.05 -17.12 5.82
C ARG A 289 -2.10 -18.61 5.51
N ASP A 290 -1.30 -19.38 6.23
CA ASP A 290 -1.32 -20.84 6.20
C ASP A 290 -2.65 -21.35 6.74
N ARG A 291 -3.31 -22.23 5.98
CA ARG A 291 -4.68 -22.71 6.30
C ARG A 291 -4.76 -23.52 7.58
N GLU A 292 -3.68 -24.19 7.97
CA GLU A 292 -3.68 -25.08 9.14
C GLU A 292 -3.38 -24.35 10.44
N THR A 293 -2.67 -23.23 10.36
CA THR A 293 -2.07 -22.55 11.51
C THR A 293 -2.48 -21.07 11.64
N ALA A 294 -3.08 -20.48 10.60
CA ALA A 294 -3.41 -19.07 10.47
C ALA A 294 -2.22 -18.09 10.58
N ALA A 295 -0.97 -18.58 10.68
CA ALA A 295 0.23 -17.77 10.59
C ALA A 295 0.41 -17.22 9.18
N TYR A 296 1.06 -16.07 9.03
CA TYR A 296 1.33 -15.50 7.72
C TYR A 296 2.32 -16.36 6.90
N ASN A 297 2.27 -16.25 5.59
CA ASN A 297 3.24 -16.85 4.70
C ASN A 297 4.55 -16.03 4.72
N LEU A 298 5.63 -16.64 4.23
CA LEU A 298 6.94 -15.98 4.22
C LEU A 298 6.94 -14.72 3.32
N SER A 299 6.24 -14.72 2.19
CA SER A 299 6.22 -13.59 1.25
C SER A 299 5.59 -12.32 1.83
N TYR A 300 4.54 -12.45 2.64
CA TYR A 300 3.92 -11.33 3.35
C TYR A 300 4.85 -10.83 4.45
N PHE A 301 5.44 -11.76 5.18
CA PHE A 301 6.33 -11.45 6.29
C PHE A 301 7.56 -10.67 5.84
N THR A 302 8.17 -11.05 4.70
CA THR A 302 9.32 -10.33 4.15
C THR A 302 8.96 -8.92 3.69
N ASP A 303 7.79 -8.71 3.07
CA ASP A 303 7.29 -7.37 2.70
C ASP A 303 7.02 -6.52 3.96
N TYR A 304 6.37 -7.09 4.97
CA TYR A 304 6.12 -6.42 6.25
C TYR A 304 7.43 -6.04 6.95
N ALA A 305 8.38 -6.97 7.04
CA ALA A 305 9.68 -6.74 7.66
C ALA A 305 10.47 -5.66 6.93
N SER A 306 10.44 -5.64 5.59
CA SER A 306 11.09 -4.61 4.77
C SER A 306 10.51 -3.22 5.05
N LYS A 307 9.19 -3.12 5.17
CA LYS A 307 8.51 -1.87 5.56
C LYS A 307 8.87 -1.44 6.98
N GLU A 308 8.97 -2.39 7.91
CA GLU A 308 9.35 -2.09 9.29
C GLU A 308 10.80 -1.63 9.41
N ILE A 309 11.74 -2.24 8.67
CA ILE A 309 13.13 -1.76 8.56
C ILE A 309 13.17 -0.32 8.06
N TYR A 310 12.41 0.01 7.01
CA TYR A 310 12.34 1.38 6.50
C TYR A 310 11.83 2.37 7.55
N LYS A 311 10.74 2.04 8.26
CA LYS A 311 10.18 2.90 9.33
C LYS A 311 11.17 3.05 10.49
N ALA A 312 11.73 1.94 10.96
CA ALA A 312 12.66 1.91 12.08
C ALA A 312 13.89 2.76 11.79
N ARG A 313 14.48 2.63 10.60
CA ARG A 313 15.59 3.47 10.14
C ARG A 313 15.22 4.95 10.09
N ARG A 314 14.05 5.28 9.54
CA ARG A 314 13.59 6.67 9.40
C ARG A 314 13.36 7.37 10.74
N TYR A 315 12.82 6.64 11.72
CA TYR A 315 12.42 7.21 13.01
C TYR A 315 13.40 6.89 14.15
N GLY A 316 14.54 6.23 13.87
CA GLY A 316 15.50 5.81 14.88
C GLY A 316 14.91 4.82 15.90
N ARG A 317 13.96 3.98 15.49
CA ARG A 317 13.32 2.98 16.35
C ARG A 317 14.03 1.64 16.27
N THR A 318 13.88 0.83 17.30
CA THR A 318 14.34 -0.55 17.34
C THR A 318 13.17 -1.51 17.20
N PHE A 319 13.41 -2.65 16.57
CA PHE A 319 12.50 -3.79 16.60
C PHE A 319 13.31 -5.07 16.67
N SER A 320 12.68 -6.17 17.07
CA SER A 320 13.34 -7.47 17.14
C SER A 320 12.70 -8.49 16.23
N LEU A 321 13.55 -9.27 15.57
CA LEU A 321 13.19 -10.43 14.77
C LEU A 321 13.52 -11.70 15.57
N LEU A 322 12.61 -12.66 15.60
CA LEU A 322 12.80 -13.95 16.25
C LEU A 322 12.58 -15.06 15.25
N THR A 323 13.37 -16.12 15.37
CA THR A 323 13.22 -17.36 14.62
C THR A 323 13.09 -18.53 15.58
N PHE A 324 12.06 -19.36 15.38
CA PHE A 324 11.85 -20.58 16.14
C PHE A 324 11.99 -21.80 15.24
N SER A 325 12.59 -22.88 15.75
CA SER A 325 12.70 -24.17 15.08
C SER A 325 12.27 -25.31 15.98
N ILE A 326 11.64 -26.34 15.42
CA ILE A 326 11.33 -27.61 16.09
C ILE A 326 12.32 -28.67 15.60
N ASP A 327 13.43 -28.85 16.32
CA ASP A 327 14.56 -29.65 15.85
C ASP A 327 14.21 -31.14 15.62
N ASN A 328 13.25 -31.68 16.38
CA ASN A 328 12.85 -33.09 16.28
C ASN A 328 11.51 -33.32 15.57
N LEU A 329 10.98 -32.36 14.83
CA LEU A 329 9.73 -32.56 14.09
C LEU A 329 9.79 -33.76 13.11
N PRO A 330 10.89 -34.04 12.39
CA PRO A 330 11.01 -35.26 11.59
C PRO A 330 10.84 -36.54 12.43
N LEU A 331 11.39 -36.56 13.65
CA LEU A 331 11.27 -37.69 14.56
C LEU A 331 9.83 -37.85 15.08
N VAL A 332 9.15 -36.75 15.40
CA VAL A 332 7.71 -36.76 15.74
C VAL A 332 6.91 -37.36 14.59
N ARG A 333 7.17 -36.92 13.35
CA ARG A 333 6.47 -37.41 12.15
C ARG A 333 6.66 -38.91 11.93
N VAL A 334 7.84 -39.44 12.19
CA VAL A 334 8.14 -40.88 12.05
C VAL A 334 7.55 -41.70 13.20
N ARG A 335 7.65 -41.23 14.45
CA ARG A 335 7.25 -42.02 15.64
C ARG A 335 5.78 -41.91 16.00
N GLN A 336 5.17 -40.74 15.78
CA GLN A 336 3.78 -40.45 16.16
C GLN A 336 2.86 -40.22 14.94
N GLY A 337 3.45 -40.07 13.74
CA GLY A 337 2.71 -39.89 12.50
C GLY A 337 2.53 -38.43 12.08
N ALA A 338 2.04 -38.25 10.86
CA ALA A 338 1.89 -36.93 10.25
C ALA A 338 0.83 -36.05 10.94
N ALA A 339 -0.21 -36.67 11.52
CA ALA A 339 -1.26 -35.94 12.24
C ALA A 339 -0.70 -35.28 13.51
N ASP A 340 0.07 -36.00 14.32
CA ASP A 340 0.69 -35.48 15.54
C ASP A 340 1.79 -34.45 15.22
N ALA A 341 2.54 -34.62 14.14
CA ALA A 341 3.47 -33.59 13.68
C ALA A 341 2.76 -32.28 13.31
N LYS A 342 1.63 -32.34 12.61
CA LYS A 342 0.80 -31.15 12.32
C LYS A 342 0.21 -30.54 13.58
N LYS A 343 -0.23 -31.38 14.52
CA LYS A 343 -0.75 -30.96 15.83
C LYS A 343 0.30 -30.22 16.66
N ALA A 344 1.56 -30.69 16.66
CA ALA A 344 2.67 -30.00 17.31
C ALA A 344 2.88 -28.58 16.74
N VAL A 345 2.95 -28.47 15.40
CA VAL A 345 3.12 -27.18 14.72
C VAL A 345 1.95 -26.23 15.02
N ARG A 346 0.71 -26.74 14.95
CA ARG A 346 -0.49 -25.95 15.26
C ARG A 346 -0.52 -25.50 16.71
N GLY A 347 -0.22 -26.39 17.65
CA GLY A 347 -0.13 -26.10 19.08
C GLY A 347 0.90 -25.00 19.36
N ILE A 348 2.09 -25.10 18.77
CA ILE A 348 3.13 -24.09 18.94
C ILE A 348 2.67 -22.73 18.39
N ILE A 349 2.21 -22.66 17.14
CA ILE A 349 1.76 -21.38 16.57
C ILE A 349 0.60 -20.78 17.35
N LYS A 350 -0.32 -21.62 17.85
CA LYS A 350 -1.44 -21.17 18.69
C LYS A 350 -0.97 -20.63 20.04
N ALA A 351 0.01 -21.27 20.68
CA ALA A 351 0.62 -20.78 21.91
C ALA A 351 1.29 -19.41 21.69
N LEU A 352 2.08 -19.28 20.63
CA LEU A 352 2.73 -18.03 20.26
C LEU A 352 1.71 -16.93 19.93
N SER A 353 0.65 -17.28 19.19
CA SER A 353 -0.41 -16.33 18.81
C SER A 353 -1.18 -15.77 20.01
N LYS A 354 -1.19 -16.45 21.16
CA LYS A 354 -1.83 -15.96 22.39
C LYS A 354 -0.98 -14.94 23.17
N ILE A 355 0.34 -14.93 22.95
CA ILE A 355 1.27 -14.10 23.73
C ILE A 355 1.79 -12.87 22.98
N ILE A 356 1.62 -12.84 21.66
CA ILE A 356 1.96 -11.71 20.78
C ILE A 356 0.91 -10.59 20.86
N ARG A 357 1.34 -9.35 20.58
CA ARG A 357 0.49 -8.16 20.48
C ARG A 357 -0.11 -8.01 19.08
N ASP A 358 -1.11 -7.15 18.93
CA ASP A 358 -1.73 -6.86 17.62
C ASP A 358 -0.74 -6.31 16.57
N SER A 359 0.31 -5.64 17.01
CA SER A 359 1.38 -5.10 16.15
C SER A 359 2.40 -6.16 15.71
N ASP A 360 2.46 -7.27 16.42
CA ASP A 360 3.45 -8.32 16.20
C ASP A 360 2.97 -9.23 15.07
N VAL A 361 3.90 -9.73 14.26
CA VAL A 361 3.58 -10.59 13.12
C VAL A 361 4.28 -11.92 13.26
N ILE A 362 3.52 -13.01 13.10
CA ILE A 362 4.02 -14.39 13.05
C ILE A 362 3.86 -14.96 11.65
N ALA A 363 4.89 -15.63 11.15
CA ALA A 363 4.88 -16.30 9.87
C ALA A 363 5.47 -17.71 9.93
N LYS A 364 4.92 -18.59 9.07
CA LYS A 364 5.43 -19.95 8.86
C LYS A 364 6.40 -19.92 7.68
N ALA A 365 7.70 -20.04 7.96
CA ALA A 365 8.75 -20.10 6.93
C ALA A 365 8.86 -21.52 6.33
N SER A 366 8.72 -22.54 7.19
CA SER A 366 8.61 -23.94 6.79
C SER A 366 7.78 -24.74 7.79
N ASP A 367 7.66 -26.06 7.63
CA ASP A 367 7.03 -26.91 8.65
C ASP A 367 7.81 -26.90 9.98
N GLN A 368 9.11 -26.61 9.95
CA GLN A 368 9.98 -26.64 11.14
C GLN A 368 10.32 -25.25 11.66
N GLU A 369 10.27 -24.22 10.82
CA GLU A 369 10.81 -22.89 11.11
C GLU A 369 9.71 -21.81 11.02
N PHE A 370 9.65 -20.95 12.04
CA PHE A 370 8.69 -19.85 12.16
C PHE A 370 9.40 -18.55 12.47
N TYR A 371 8.92 -17.45 11.91
CA TYR A 371 9.46 -16.11 12.13
C TYR A 371 8.45 -15.25 12.88
N LEU A 372 8.95 -14.47 13.83
CA LEU A 372 8.17 -13.45 14.53
C LEU A 372 8.89 -12.11 14.43
N LEU A 373 8.13 -11.05 14.18
CA LEU A 373 8.63 -9.69 14.21
C LEU A 373 7.88 -8.92 15.29
N LEU A 374 8.64 -8.34 16.23
CA LEU A 374 8.16 -7.59 17.38
C LEU A 374 8.57 -6.11 17.21
N PRO A 375 7.67 -5.24 16.72
CA PRO A 375 7.93 -3.81 16.64
C PRO A 375 8.21 -3.21 18.02
N GLU A 376 9.02 -2.15 18.06
CA GLU A 376 9.33 -1.39 19.28
C GLU A 376 9.81 -2.28 20.45
N THR A 377 10.57 -3.31 20.10
CA THR A 377 11.07 -4.31 21.04
C THR A 377 12.58 -4.41 20.90
N ASP A 378 13.29 -4.18 22.01
CA ASP A 378 14.74 -4.32 22.13
C ASP A 378 15.18 -5.78 22.34
N PHE A 379 16.49 -5.99 22.45
CA PHE A 379 17.05 -7.33 22.62
C PHE A 379 16.55 -8.03 23.89
N PHE A 380 16.43 -7.30 25.01
CA PHE A 380 15.91 -7.84 26.26
C PHE A 380 14.44 -8.24 26.15
N GLY A 381 13.61 -7.40 25.55
CA GLY A 381 12.21 -7.71 25.28
C GLY A 381 12.07 -8.97 24.43
N ALA A 382 12.93 -9.14 23.41
CA ALA A 382 12.97 -10.34 22.59
C ALA A 382 13.39 -11.58 23.39
N LEU A 383 14.39 -11.47 24.28
CA LEU A 383 14.82 -12.58 25.13
C LEU A 383 13.73 -13.00 26.12
N MET A 384 13.06 -12.04 26.76
CA MET A 384 11.91 -12.30 27.63
C MET A 384 10.77 -12.93 26.85
N PHE A 385 10.54 -12.51 25.60
CA PHE A 385 9.56 -13.15 24.73
C PHE A 385 9.94 -14.61 24.45
N VAL A 386 11.21 -14.93 24.15
CA VAL A 386 11.64 -16.32 23.94
C VAL A 386 11.36 -17.18 25.17
N ARG A 387 11.64 -16.69 26.39
CA ARG A 387 11.32 -17.41 27.64
C ARG A 387 9.82 -17.67 27.76
N ARG A 388 9.00 -16.63 27.58
CA ARG A 388 7.52 -16.73 27.60
C ARG A 388 6.99 -17.68 26.53
N ALA A 389 7.57 -17.66 25.34
CA ALA A 389 7.21 -18.55 24.23
C ALA A 389 7.44 -20.02 24.58
N VAL A 390 8.61 -20.36 25.13
CA VAL A 390 8.91 -21.73 25.56
C VAL A 390 7.96 -22.18 26.68
N ALA A 391 7.68 -21.32 27.66
CA ALA A 391 6.73 -21.63 28.73
C ALA A 391 5.29 -21.82 28.18
N ALA A 392 4.81 -20.91 27.34
CA ALA A 392 3.47 -20.98 26.76
C ALA A 392 3.24 -22.23 25.91
N VAL A 393 4.28 -22.70 25.20
CA VAL A 393 4.20 -23.95 24.42
C VAL A 393 4.01 -25.17 25.31
N ARG A 394 4.67 -25.23 26.48
CA ARG A 394 4.51 -26.32 27.45
C ARG A 394 3.11 -26.39 28.06
N GLU A 395 2.38 -25.27 28.05
CA GLU A 395 1.02 -25.15 28.60
C GLU A 395 -0.09 -25.31 27.55
N GLU A 396 0.22 -25.26 26.24
CA GLU A 396 -0.82 -25.37 25.21
C GLU A 396 -1.29 -26.82 25.03
N PRO A 397 -2.60 -27.11 25.13
CA PRO A 397 -3.12 -28.49 25.14
C PRO A 397 -2.68 -29.36 23.96
N GLU A 398 -2.66 -28.81 22.74
CA GLU A 398 -2.25 -29.55 21.54
C GLU A 398 -0.76 -29.89 21.54
N ALA A 399 0.08 -28.98 22.04
CA ALA A 399 1.53 -29.20 22.14
C ALA A 399 1.84 -30.18 23.27
N MET A 400 1.20 -30.02 24.43
CA MET A 400 1.37 -30.88 25.61
C MET A 400 1.04 -32.35 25.30
N GLU A 401 -0.01 -32.62 24.51
CA GLU A 401 -0.38 -34.00 24.14
C GLU A 401 0.71 -34.70 23.31
N VAL A 402 1.38 -33.96 22.41
CA VAL A 402 2.50 -34.50 21.63
C VAL A 402 3.75 -34.63 22.51
N GLU A 403 4.00 -33.64 23.36
CA GLU A 403 5.16 -33.55 24.26
C GLU A 403 5.19 -34.71 25.28
N GLN A 404 4.03 -35.12 25.80
CA GLN A 404 3.90 -36.27 26.71
C GLN A 404 4.41 -37.59 26.11
N ARG A 405 4.34 -37.74 24.78
CA ARG A 405 4.80 -38.94 24.06
C ARG A 405 6.23 -38.80 23.54
N LEU A 406 6.62 -37.59 23.13
CA LEU A 406 7.98 -37.26 22.69
C LEU A 406 8.25 -35.77 22.97
N PRO A 407 9.27 -35.42 23.77
CA PRO A 407 9.56 -34.04 24.12
C PRO A 407 9.76 -33.16 22.87
N LEU A 408 9.12 -32.00 22.79
CA LEU A 408 9.26 -31.08 21.68
C LEU A 408 10.54 -30.24 21.84
N MET A 409 11.48 -30.36 20.91
CA MET A 409 12.75 -29.64 20.97
C MET A 409 12.66 -28.30 20.24
N MET A 410 11.90 -27.36 20.81
CA MET A 410 11.79 -26.00 20.28
C MET A 410 13.01 -25.15 20.68
N VAL A 411 13.60 -24.43 19.72
CA VAL A 411 14.70 -23.50 19.94
C VAL A 411 14.35 -22.15 19.33
N GLY A 412 14.55 -21.07 20.08
CA GLY A 412 14.38 -19.69 19.62
C GLY A 412 15.71 -18.94 19.54
N GLY A 413 15.89 -18.17 18.46
CA GLY A 413 16.94 -17.15 18.32
C GLY A 413 16.30 -15.79 18.07
N ALA A 414 16.96 -14.73 18.53
CA ALA A 414 16.49 -13.35 18.38
C ALA A 414 17.58 -12.49 17.71
N SER A 415 17.20 -11.41 17.04
CA SER A 415 18.08 -10.36 16.57
C SER A 415 17.36 -9.01 16.65
N THR A 416 18.10 -7.92 16.81
CA THR A 416 17.53 -6.59 16.99
C THR A 416 18.11 -5.60 15.98
N PHE A 417 17.23 -4.91 15.26
CA PHE A 417 17.61 -3.84 14.34
C PHE A 417 17.85 -2.53 15.11
N PRO A 418 18.87 -1.73 14.74
CA PRO A 418 19.88 -1.96 13.69
C PRO A 418 21.14 -2.71 14.16
N LYS A 419 21.24 -3.02 15.47
CA LYS A 419 22.47 -3.53 16.09
C LYS A 419 22.99 -4.84 15.49
N ASP A 420 22.09 -5.77 15.20
CA ASP A 420 22.45 -7.10 14.73
C ASP A 420 22.53 -7.19 13.19
N GLY A 421 21.91 -6.25 12.46
CA GLY A 421 21.91 -6.20 10.99
C GLY A 421 21.09 -5.04 10.42
N GLU A 422 21.36 -4.69 9.16
CA GLU A 422 20.72 -3.58 8.46
C GLU A 422 19.61 -4.00 7.50
N ASP A 423 19.53 -5.28 7.15
CA ASP A 423 18.49 -5.86 6.30
C ASP A 423 17.89 -7.15 6.88
N PHE A 424 16.87 -7.68 6.21
CA PHE A 424 16.16 -8.87 6.67
C PHE A 424 17.05 -10.12 6.71
N ASP A 425 17.92 -10.32 5.73
CA ASP A 425 18.72 -11.53 5.60
C ASP A 425 19.83 -11.56 6.67
N GLU A 426 20.46 -10.42 6.96
CA GLU A 426 21.41 -10.28 8.06
C GLU A 426 20.76 -10.58 9.42
N LEU A 427 19.56 -10.03 9.66
CA LEU A 427 18.82 -10.27 10.89
C LEU A 427 18.44 -11.75 11.05
N VAL A 428 17.96 -12.41 10.00
CA VAL A 428 17.67 -13.86 10.02
C VAL A 428 18.93 -14.68 10.25
N HIS A 429 20.04 -14.32 9.58
CA HIS A 429 21.33 -14.99 9.77
C HIS A 429 21.79 -14.93 11.22
N ARG A 430 21.65 -13.77 11.88
CA ARG A 430 21.95 -13.61 13.31
C ARG A 430 21.07 -14.46 14.21
N CYS A 431 19.76 -14.51 13.95
CA CYS A 431 18.85 -15.36 14.71
C CYS A 431 19.26 -16.83 14.61
N ARG A 432 19.54 -17.33 13.40
CA ARG A 432 19.96 -18.71 13.17
C ARG A 432 21.28 -19.04 13.86
N ARG A 433 22.26 -18.13 13.80
CA ARG A 433 23.52 -18.28 14.53
C ARG A 433 23.29 -18.39 16.05
N ARG A 434 22.44 -17.54 16.64
CA ARG A 434 22.09 -17.65 18.07
C ARG A 434 21.36 -18.95 18.41
N MET A 435 20.56 -19.50 17.49
CA MET A 435 19.97 -20.82 17.67
C MET A 435 21.03 -21.94 17.66
N ASP A 436 22.03 -21.86 16.77
CA ASP A 436 23.12 -22.82 16.72
C ASP A 436 24.00 -22.76 17.97
N GLU A 437 24.30 -21.55 18.46
CA GLU A 437 24.95 -21.33 19.76
C GLU A 437 24.13 -21.97 20.90
N ARG A 438 22.80 -21.80 20.91
CA ARG A 438 21.89 -22.40 21.91
C ARG A 438 21.78 -23.93 21.78
N ARG A 439 21.88 -24.49 20.57
CA ARG A 439 21.96 -25.95 20.33
C ARG A 439 23.27 -26.52 20.86
N ALA A 440 24.37 -25.80 20.68
CA ALA A 440 25.69 -26.19 21.12
C ALA A 440 25.91 -25.96 22.63
N SER A 441 25.08 -25.14 23.27
CA SER A 441 25.19 -24.75 24.68
C SER A 441 25.23 -25.92 25.66
N LEU A 442 25.99 -25.73 26.74
CA LEU A 442 25.97 -26.64 27.89
C LEU A 442 24.58 -26.81 28.50
N GLN A 443 23.75 -25.76 28.44
CA GLN A 443 22.37 -25.78 28.92
C GLN A 443 21.61 -26.98 28.35
N ARG A 444 21.74 -27.20 27.04
CA ARG A 444 21.07 -28.29 26.35
C ARG A 444 21.83 -29.62 26.48
N ARG A 445 23.16 -29.60 26.37
CA ARG A 445 23.98 -30.83 26.45
C ARG A 445 23.85 -31.54 27.80
N LEU A 446 23.74 -30.78 28.89
CA LEU A 446 23.60 -31.30 30.24
C LEU A 446 22.12 -31.38 30.69
N MET A 447 21.17 -31.05 29.81
CA MET A 447 19.73 -31.05 30.10
C MET A 447 19.36 -30.24 31.34
N LEU A 448 19.94 -29.04 31.47
CA LEU A 448 19.81 -28.25 32.69
C LEU A 448 18.39 -27.71 32.88
N ASP A 449 17.59 -27.52 31.83
CA ASP A 449 16.27 -26.84 31.87
C ASP A 449 15.28 -27.38 32.93
N GLY A 450 15.38 -28.64 33.33
CA GLY A 450 14.50 -29.26 34.33
C GLY A 450 14.97 -29.14 35.79
N LEU A 451 16.19 -28.64 36.03
CA LEU A 451 16.78 -28.58 37.38
C LEU A 451 16.40 -27.29 38.11
N PRO A 452 16.09 -27.34 39.43
CA PRO A 452 16.08 -26.16 40.30
C PRO A 452 17.41 -25.39 40.27
N PHE A 453 17.40 -24.12 40.67
CA PHE A 453 18.58 -23.25 40.63
C PHE A 453 19.80 -23.87 41.32
N TRP A 454 19.63 -24.30 42.58
CA TRP A 454 20.74 -24.84 43.37
C TRP A 454 21.24 -26.21 42.89
N ASP A 455 20.35 -27.04 42.35
CA ASP A 455 20.73 -28.34 41.77
C ASP A 455 21.57 -28.13 40.50
N GLU A 456 21.26 -27.12 39.69
CA GLU A 456 22.09 -26.71 38.55
C GLU A 456 23.44 -26.17 39.03
N VAL A 457 23.45 -25.30 40.05
CA VAL A 457 24.69 -24.76 40.64
C VAL A 457 25.61 -25.88 41.12
N ASP A 458 25.09 -26.86 41.87
CA ASP A 458 25.88 -27.99 42.37
C ASP A 458 26.42 -28.87 41.23
N LEU A 459 25.62 -29.09 40.17
CA LEU A 459 26.04 -29.84 38.99
C LEU A 459 27.19 -29.12 38.26
N LEU A 460 27.06 -27.80 38.07
CA LEU A 460 28.03 -26.93 37.39
C LEU A 460 29.32 -26.75 38.20
N LEU A 461 29.23 -26.55 39.52
CA LEU A 461 30.39 -26.51 40.43
C LEU A 461 31.10 -27.85 40.52
N GLY A 462 30.36 -28.95 40.33
CA GLY A 462 30.90 -30.28 40.23
C GLY A 462 31.04 -30.98 41.58
N THR A 463 30.60 -32.24 41.59
CA THR A 463 30.85 -33.25 42.61
C THR A 463 31.67 -34.38 41.97
N PRO A 464 32.18 -35.37 42.74
CA PRO A 464 32.86 -36.53 42.17
C PRO A 464 32.05 -37.29 41.10
N ASN A 465 30.72 -37.18 41.13
CA ASN A 465 29.80 -37.81 40.19
C ASN A 465 29.33 -36.89 39.06
N SER A 466 29.71 -35.61 39.08
CA SER A 466 29.26 -34.67 38.05
C SER A 466 29.88 -35.02 36.69
N PRO A 467 29.13 -34.84 35.59
CA PRO A 467 29.64 -35.09 34.25
C PRO A 467 30.87 -34.21 34.01
N ARG A 468 31.82 -34.74 33.24
CA ARG A 468 32.92 -33.92 32.73
C ARG A 468 32.33 -32.90 31.78
N LEU A 469 32.75 -31.65 31.91
CA LEU A 469 32.48 -30.68 30.88
C LEU A 469 33.19 -31.15 29.60
N PRO A 470 32.62 -30.87 28.41
CA PRO A 470 33.36 -30.99 27.16
C PRO A 470 34.72 -30.30 27.30
N VAL A 471 35.73 -30.82 26.61
CA VAL A 471 37.08 -30.21 26.56
C VAL A 471 37.42 -30.05 25.08
N ASP A 472 37.25 -28.84 24.56
CA ASP A 472 37.63 -28.42 23.22
C ASP A 472 38.68 -27.31 23.31
N GLU A 473 39.92 -27.60 22.90
CA GLU A 473 41.11 -26.76 23.15
C GLU A 473 41.08 -25.39 22.46
N ARG A 474 40.09 -25.10 21.60
CA ARG A 474 40.12 -23.93 20.71
C ARG A 474 39.32 -22.70 21.15
N SER A 475 38.38 -22.81 22.09
CA SER A 475 37.66 -21.67 22.71
C SER A 475 36.44 -22.19 23.49
N GLU A 476 36.62 -22.69 24.72
CA GLU A 476 35.47 -23.09 25.53
C GLU A 476 34.84 -21.89 26.23
N PRO A 477 33.53 -21.66 26.08
CA PRO A 477 32.86 -20.62 26.85
C PRO A 477 32.78 -20.96 28.33
N SER A 478 32.98 -22.22 28.74
CA SER A 478 32.67 -22.71 30.09
C SER A 478 33.82 -23.51 30.69
N ARG A 479 34.14 -23.28 31.97
CA ARG A 479 35.19 -24.03 32.67
C ARG A 479 34.84 -24.23 34.14
N ARG A 480 35.29 -25.37 34.68
CA ARG A 480 35.16 -25.76 36.09
C ARG A 480 36.52 -26.09 36.67
N GLY A 481 36.84 -25.57 37.85
CA GLY A 481 38.13 -25.81 38.48
C GLY A 481 38.46 -24.92 39.66
N LYS A 482 39.76 -24.86 40.00
CA LYS A 482 40.28 -23.83 40.90
C LYS A 482 40.16 -22.46 40.24
N VAL A 483 39.70 -21.48 41.02
CA VAL A 483 39.54 -20.08 40.62
C VAL A 483 40.47 -19.23 41.49
N SER A 484 41.00 -18.15 40.92
CA SER A 484 41.78 -17.15 41.66
C SER A 484 40.90 -16.45 42.69
N ASP A 485 41.39 -16.27 43.91
CA ASP A 485 40.63 -15.62 44.98
C ASP A 485 40.26 -14.16 44.65
N VAL A 486 40.98 -13.52 43.71
CA VAL A 486 40.75 -12.13 43.28
C VAL A 486 39.76 -12.01 42.11
N LEU A 487 39.47 -13.11 41.40
CA LEU A 487 38.67 -13.05 40.16
C LEU A 487 37.27 -12.49 40.40
N PHE A 488 36.65 -12.85 41.52
CA PHE A 488 35.32 -12.39 41.89
C PHE A 488 35.26 -10.86 42.04
N ASP A 489 36.33 -10.27 42.58
CA ASP A 489 36.46 -8.83 42.78
C ASP A 489 36.78 -8.09 41.49
N GLU A 490 37.71 -8.63 40.69
CA GLU A 490 38.09 -8.06 39.39
C GLU A 490 36.90 -8.03 38.41
N LEU A 491 36.07 -9.08 38.39
CA LEU A 491 34.89 -9.15 37.54
C LEU A 491 33.83 -8.12 37.91
N GLN A 492 33.57 -7.89 39.21
CA GLN A 492 32.66 -6.83 39.65
C GLN A 492 33.11 -5.46 39.15
N ALA A 493 34.41 -5.17 39.27
CA ALA A 493 34.98 -3.90 38.81
C ALA A 493 34.97 -3.75 37.28
N GLU A 494 35.15 -4.84 36.52
CA GLU A 494 35.06 -4.80 35.05
C GLU A 494 33.61 -4.64 34.57
N ILE A 495 32.65 -5.33 35.19
CA ILE A 495 31.22 -5.19 34.85
C ILE A 495 30.74 -3.77 35.15
N ALA A 496 31.13 -3.18 36.29
CA ALA A 496 30.83 -1.78 36.58
C ALA A 496 31.38 -0.84 35.48
N ARG A 497 32.62 -1.07 35.03
CA ARG A 497 33.22 -0.30 33.94
C ARG A 497 32.47 -0.48 32.61
N GLU A 498 32.00 -1.68 32.29
CA GLU A 498 31.17 -1.94 31.11
C GLU A 498 29.85 -1.17 31.18
N MET A 499 29.16 -1.21 32.33
CA MET A 499 27.91 -0.48 32.55
C MET A 499 28.08 1.04 32.42
N LEU A 500 29.17 1.60 32.96
CA LEU A 500 29.46 3.04 32.88
C LEU A 500 29.86 3.48 31.47
N ARG A 501 30.36 2.56 30.63
CA ARG A 501 30.74 2.86 29.25
C ARG A 501 29.53 3.10 28.34
N ASP A 502 28.42 2.39 28.60
CA ASP A 502 27.15 2.58 27.92
C ASP A 502 25.97 2.49 28.90
N PRO A 503 25.70 3.56 29.68
CA PRO A 503 24.69 3.54 30.74
C PRO A 503 23.25 3.31 30.24
N GLY A 504 23.00 3.58 28.94
CA GLY A 504 21.71 3.35 28.30
C GLY A 504 21.46 1.89 27.92
N SER A 505 22.50 1.04 27.92
CA SER A 505 22.35 -0.38 27.63
C SER A 505 21.66 -1.11 28.78
N ARG A 506 20.60 -1.85 28.45
CA ARG A 506 19.93 -2.70 29.44
C ARG A 506 20.82 -3.86 29.83
N GLY A 507 20.67 -4.28 31.07
CA GLY A 507 21.47 -5.33 31.67
C GLY A 507 20.83 -5.84 32.96
N LEU A 508 21.12 -7.09 33.30
CA LEU A 508 20.74 -7.72 34.56
C LEU A 508 22.01 -8.27 35.21
N LEU A 509 22.35 -7.71 36.37
CA LEU A 509 23.44 -8.18 37.21
C LEU A 509 22.89 -8.72 38.52
N TYR A 510 23.25 -9.96 38.85
CA TYR A 510 23.03 -10.55 40.16
C TYR A 510 24.37 -10.86 40.79
N VAL A 511 24.65 -10.24 41.94
CA VAL A 511 25.83 -10.55 42.75
C VAL A 511 25.34 -11.18 44.05
N GLY A 512 25.68 -12.44 44.25
CA GLY A 512 25.34 -13.20 45.44
C GLY A 512 26.56 -13.48 46.29
N GLY A 513 26.39 -13.44 47.62
CA GLY A 513 27.44 -13.76 48.56
C GLY A 513 26.92 -13.93 49.99
N PRO A 514 27.81 -14.29 50.93
CA PRO A 514 27.42 -14.53 52.32
C PRO A 514 26.85 -13.29 53.02
N GLU A 515 27.33 -12.10 52.63
CA GLU A 515 27.04 -10.81 53.24
C GLU A 515 26.96 -9.71 52.17
N ILE A 516 26.04 -8.76 52.33
CA ILE A 516 25.94 -7.56 51.50
C ILE A 516 26.55 -6.39 52.27
N ARG A 517 27.63 -5.81 51.72
CA ARG A 517 28.47 -4.78 52.37
C ARG A 517 28.65 -3.53 51.52
N THR A 518 28.95 -2.38 52.14
CA THR A 518 29.27 -1.11 51.42
C THR A 518 30.54 -1.17 50.59
N ASP A 519 31.52 -1.97 51.01
CA ASP A 519 32.85 -2.06 50.40
C ASP A 519 32.91 -3.02 49.19
N LEU A 520 31.77 -3.52 48.71
CA LEU A 520 31.72 -4.37 47.54
C LEU A 520 32.24 -3.62 46.31
N ASN A 521 33.10 -4.27 45.52
CA ASN A 521 33.72 -3.67 44.34
C ASN A 521 32.70 -3.17 43.31
N ILE A 522 31.53 -3.83 43.21
CA ILE A 522 30.44 -3.36 42.35
C ILE A 522 29.82 -2.05 42.86
N ALA A 523 29.72 -1.86 44.18
CA ALA A 523 29.19 -0.62 44.76
C ALA A 523 30.17 0.53 44.55
N ALA A 524 31.44 0.32 44.88
CA ALA A 524 32.51 1.30 44.64
C ALA A 524 32.63 1.67 43.15
N GLY A 525 32.54 0.68 42.26
CA GLY A 525 32.61 0.89 40.82
C GLY A 525 31.43 1.67 40.23
N LEU A 526 30.32 1.81 40.96
CA LEU A 526 29.10 2.48 40.51
C LEU A 526 28.78 3.77 41.27
N GLU A 527 29.70 4.27 42.11
CA GLU A 527 29.54 5.56 42.80
C GLU A 527 29.29 6.73 41.81
N SER A 528 29.89 6.65 40.63
CA SER A 528 29.73 7.64 39.56
C SER A 528 28.62 7.29 38.56
N ALA A 529 27.77 6.30 38.85
CA ALA A 529 26.70 5.88 37.95
C ALA A 529 25.65 6.99 37.79
N PRO A 530 25.18 7.24 36.56
CA PRO A 530 24.12 8.21 36.35
C PRO A 530 22.79 7.69 36.93
N PRO A 531 21.88 8.58 37.36
CA PRO A 531 20.62 8.19 38.00
C PRO A 531 19.66 7.43 37.08
N ASP A 532 19.87 7.48 35.76
CA ASP A 532 19.08 6.83 34.72
C ASP A 532 19.76 5.56 34.14
N LEU A 533 20.68 4.94 34.90
CA LEU A 533 21.31 3.68 34.50
C LEU A 533 20.24 2.63 34.13
N ALA A 534 20.26 2.16 32.89
CA ALA A 534 19.25 1.24 32.37
C ALA A 534 19.40 -0.20 32.90
N SER A 535 20.62 -0.56 33.33
CA SER A 535 20.93 -1.88 33.90
C SER A 535 20.43 -2.00 35.33
N ARG A 536 19.83 -3.15 35.67
CA ARG A 536 19.37 -3.47 37.03
C ARG A 536 20.38 -4.35 37.73
N ILE A 537 20.75 -3.96 38.95
CA ILE A 537 21.74 -4.66 39.77
C ILE A 537 21.10 -5.13 41.06
N TYR A 538 21.16 -6.43 41.32
CA TYR A 538 20.64 -7.06 42.53
C TYR A 538 21.79 -7.62 43.36
N LEU A 539 21.80 -7.29 44.65
CA LEU A 539 22.76 -7.82 45.62
C LEU A 539 22.03 -8.81 46.54
N LEU A 540 22.50 -10.05 46.63
CA LEU A 540 21.84 -11.14 47.33
C LEU A 540 22.72 -11.65 48.46
N GLY A 541 22.20 -11.67 49.70
CA GLY A 541 22.97 -12.09 50.86
C GLY A 541 22.36 -11.64 52.18
N ARG A 542 23.09 -11.84 53.28
CA ARG A 542 22.69 -11.34 54.61
C ARG A 542 22.96 -9.84 54.73
N ARG A 543 22.08 -9.14 55.44
CA ARG A 543 22.23 -7.72 55.71
C ARG A 543 23.38 -7.49 56.69
N VAL A 544 24.36 -6.66 56.30
CA VAL A 544 25.42 -6.18 57.19
C VAL A 544 25.37 -4.66 57.29
N ASP A 545 25.93 -3.95 56.32
CA ASP A 545 26.16 -2.50 56.45
C ASP A 545 25.94 -1.70 55.16
N LEU A 546 25.35 -2.28 54.10
CA LEU A 546 25.11 -1.56 52.84
C LEU A 546 24.32 -0.25 53.04
N GLU A 547 24.97 0.87 52.75
CA GLU A 547 24.33 2.19 52.61
C GLU A 547 23.40 2.23 51.39
N SER A 548 22.42 3.14 51.40
CA SER A 548 21.50 3.28 50.27
C SER A 548 22.26 3.74 49.02
N HIS A 549 22.26 2.90 47.99
CA HIS A 549 22.87 3.22 46.69
C HIS A 549 21.77 3.26 45.60
N PRO A 550 21.67 4.33 44.79
CA PRO A 550 20.55 4.52 43.85
C PRO A 550 20.49 3.46 42.74
N ALA A 551 21.64 2.92 42.33
CA ALA A 551 21.71 1.89 41.29
C ALA A 551 21.61 0.44 41.78
N LEU A 552 21.63 0.19 43.11
CA LEU A 552 21.70 -1.17 43.66
C LEU A 552 20.39 -1.54 44.36
N THR A 553 19.90 -2.74 44.07
CA THR A 553 18.73 -3.32 44.73
C THR A 553 19.17 -4.44 45.67
N PRO A 554 19.31 -4.18 46.98
CA PRO A 554 19.63 -5.24 47.94
C PRO A 554 18.43 -6.15 48.16
N VAL A 555 18.69 -7.46 48.16
CA VAL A 555 17.74 -8.53 48.46
C VAL A 555 18.29 -9.32 49.64
N PHE A 556 17.68 -9.12 50.80
CA PHE A 556 18.14 -9.74 52.04
C PHE A 556 17.56 -11.14 52.18
N LEU A 557 18.44 -12.14 52.23
CA LEU A 557 18.08 -13.56 52.30
C LEU A 557 18.59 -14.14 53.62
N GLU A 558 17.82 -13.88 54.68
CA GLU A 558 18.15 -14.33 56.03
C GLU A 558 17.86 -15.83 56.20
N GLY A 559 18.85 -16.58 56.69
CA GLY A 559 18.70 -18.01 57.01
C GLY A 559 18.85 -18.98 55.84
N ASP A 560 19.13 -18.52 54.61
CA ASP A 560 19.46 -19.42 53.49
C ASP A 560 20.96 -19.82 53.52
N ASP A 561 21.23 -20.98 54.11
CA ASP A 561 22.56 -21.59 54.18
C ASP A 561 23.21 -21.81 52.80
N ARG A 562 22.42 -21.94 51.73
CA ARG A 562 22.93 -22.18 50.38
C ARG A 562 23.62 -20.91 49.86
N ILE A 563 23.03 -19.74 50.07
CA ILE A 563 23.65 -18.44 49.73
C ILE A 563 24.86 -18.17 50.61
N ALA A 564 24.80 -18.51 51.90
CA ALA A 564 25.93 -18.31 52.81
C ALA A 564 27.21 -19.08 52.41
N ARG A 565 27.08 -20.13 51.59
CA ARG A 565 28.18 -21.00 51.17
C ARG A 565 28.70 -20.70 49.76
N HIS A 566 28.02 -19.84 49.00
CA HIS A 566 28.33 -19.58 47.60
C HIS A 566 28.53 -18.09 47.34
N GLU A 567 29.45 -17.78 46.45
CA GLU A 567 29.60 -16.46 45.85
C GLU A 567 29.32 -16.59 44.35
N PHE A 568 28.52 -15.71 43.79
CA PHE A 568 28.22 -15.75 42.36
C PHE A 568 28.02 -14.37 41.74
N ILE A 569 28.32 -14.29 40.45
CA ILE A 569 28.05 -13.15 39.57
C ILE A 569 27.31 -13.73 38.37
N LEU A 570 26.11 -13.22 38.09
CA LEU A 570 25.39 -13.52 36.86
C LEU A 570 25.14 -12.21 36.13
N TRP A 571 25.81 -12.02 35.00
CA TRP A 571 25.75 -10.82 34.17
C TRP A 571 25.16 -11.15 32.81
N LEU A 572 24.11 -10.45 32.44
CA LEU A 572 23.48 -10.54 31.14
C LEU A 572 23.19 -9.14 30.64
N SER A 573 23.79 -8.76 29.52
CA SER A 573 23.57 -7.50 28.81
C SER A 573 23.18 -7.77 27.35
N GLU A 574 22.98 -6.72 26.57
CA GLU A 574 22.80 -6.86 25.13
C GLU A 574 24.08 -7.26 24.37
N SER A 575 25.25 -7.07 24.98
CA SER A 575 26.57 -7.29 24.37
C SER A 575 27.31 -8.48 24.94
N ALA A 576 27.02 -8.86 26.18
CA ALA A 576 27.78 -9.84 26.93
C ALA A 576 26.87 -10.71 27.81
N ALA A 577 27.32 -11.94 28.04
CA ALA A 577 26.78 -12.81 29.06
C ALA A 577 27.95 -13.46 29.78
N TYR A 578 27.93 -13.42 31.11
CA TYR A 578 28.96 -14.05 31.92
C TYR A 578 28.38 -14.53 33.25
N ALA A 579 28.74 -15.74 33.66
CA ALA A 579 28.47 -16.23 35.00
C ALA A 579 29.76 -16.70 35.65
N LEU A 580 29.94 -16.38 36.93
CA LEU A 580 30.89 -17.00 37.84
C LEU A 580 30.10 -17.50 39.04
N ILE A 581 30.32 -18.76 39.43
CA ILE A 581 29.79 -19.33 40.66
C ILE A 581 30.97 -19.99 41.36
N GLN A 582 31.17 -19.72 42.65
CA GLN A 582 32.26 -20.31 43.42
C GLN A 582 31.83 -20.68 44.83
N ARG A 583 32.55 -21.66 45.38
CA ARG A 583 32.42 -22.11 46.76
C ARG A 583 33.80 -22.06 47.42
N ARG A 584 33.92 -21.29 48.50
CA ARG A 584 35.16 -21.22 49.28
C ARG A 584 35.36 -22.53 50.05
N GLY A 585 36.46 -23.24 49.76
CA GLY A 585 36.87 -24.46 50.45
C GLY A 585 38.02 -24.21 51.44
N HIS A 586 38.32 -25.20 52.27
CA HIS A 586 39.52 -25.17 53.13
C HIS A 586 40.80 -25.34 52.27
N GLY A 587 41.36 -24.22 51.79
CA GLY A 587 42.68 -24.15 51.14
C GLY A 587 42.68 -23.81 49.64
N ALA A 588 41.54 -23.81 48.95
CA ALA A 588 41.39 -23.28 47.59
C ALA A 588 39.93 -22.95 47.26
N THR A 589 39.71 -21.91 46.48
CA THR A 589 38.38 -21.57 45.93
C THR A 589 38.11 -22.40 44.68
N TRP A 590 36.97 -23.10 44.67
CA TRP A 590 36.53 -23.90 43.54
C TRP A 590 35.33 -23.23 42.88
N GLY A 591 35.34 -23.13 41.55
CA GLY A 591 34.30 -22.42 40.83
C GLY A 591 34.06 -22.93 39.42
N PHE A 592 32.94 -22.47 38.89
CA PHE A 592 32.49 -22.63 37.52
C PHE A 592 32.30 -21.23 36.95
N HIS A 593 32.83 -20.99 35.75
CA HIS A 593 32.55 -19.76 35.03
C HIS A 593 32.19 -20.06 33.59
N THR A 594 31.34 -19.22 33.01
CA THR A 594 30.88 -19.37 31.64
C THR A 594 30.54 -18.06 30.96
N SER A 595 30.81 -17.95 29.66
CA SER A 595 30.27 -16.95 28.75
C SER A 595 29.20 -17.53 27.81
N ASP A 596 28.69 -18.73 28.10
CA ASP A 596 27.60 -19.36 27.36
C ASP A 596 26.27 -18.69 27.73
N THR A 597 25.78 -17.84 26.82
CA THR A 597 24.59 -17.02 27.03
C THR A 597 23.37 -17.83 27.48
N ALA A 598 23.20 -19.07 27.00
CA ALA A 598 22.03 -19.87 27.35
C ALA A 598 22.12 -20.46 28.78
N VAL A 599 23.33 -20.75 29.27
CA VAL A 599 23.54 -21.12 30.68
C VAL A 599 23.33 -19.92 31.58
N VAL A 600 23.88 -18.76 31.22
CA VAL A 600 23.71 -17.51 31.99
C VAL A 600 22.23 -17.11 32.07
N ASP A 601 21.52 -17.11 30.93
CA ASP A 601 20.09 -16.86 30.82
C ASP A 601 19.27 -17.84 31.67
N GLY A 602 19.62 -19.14 31.63
CA GLY A 602 19.00 -20.21 32.41
C GLY A 602 19.17 -20.00 33.92
N LEU A 603 20.40 -19.75 34.37
CA LEU A 603 20.72 -19.48 35.78
C LEU A 603 19.97 -18.25 36.30
N ILE A 604 19.95 -17.15 35.55
CA ILE A 604 19.20 -15.94 35.93
C ILE A 604 17.70 -16.25 36.02
N SER A 605 17.14 -16.93 35.02
CA SER A 605 15.71 -17.26 35.01
C SER A 605 15.30 -18.11 36.22
N LYS A 606 16.16 -19.04 36.63
CA LYS A 606 15.90 -19.93 37.78
C LYS A 606 16.13 -19.23 39.10
N LEU A 607 17.15 -18.37 39.21
CA LEU A 607 17.36 -17.53 40.39
C LEU A 607 16.15 -16.61 40.63
N GLN A 608 15.65 -15.99 39.56
CA GLN A 608 14.45 -15.16 39.61
C GLN A 608 13.23 -15.94 40.11
N ALA A 609 13.04 -17.18 39.65
CA ALA A 609 11.95 -18.04 40.11
C ALA A 609 12.13 -18.53 41.56
N GLU A 610 13.35 -18.91 41.96
CA GLU A 610 13.65 -19.44 43.31
C GLU A 610 13.38 -18.39 44.41
N TYR A 611 13.69 -17.12 44.12
CA TYR A 611 13.62 -16.03 45.11
C TYR A 611 12.54 -14.97 44.79
N ASP A 612 11.64 -15.24 43.85
CA ASP A 612 10.59 -14.32 43.37
C ASP A 612 11.12 -12.91 43.03
N LEU A 613 12.28 -12.88 42.37
CA LEU A 613 12.95 -11.65 41.96
C LEU A 613 12.32 -11.18 40.66
N GLN A 614 11.08 -10.69 40.71
CA GLN A 614 10.44 -10.16 39.51
C GLN A 614 11.23 -8.94 39.00
N PRO A 615 11.72 -8.95 37.75
CA PRO A 615 12.02 -7.71 37.07
C PRO A 615 10.67 -7.08 36.70
N TYR A 616 10.20 -6.08 37.44
CA TYR A 616 9.06 -5.25 37.04
C TYR A 616 9.21 -4.66 35.65
#